data_AF-A0AAD7N366-F1
#
_entry.id   AF-A0AAD7N366-F1
#
_cell.length_a   1.000
_cell.length_b   1.000
_cell.length_c   1.000
_cell.angle_alpha   90.00
_cell.angle_beta   90.00
_cell.angle_gamma   90.00
#
_symmetry.space_group_name_H-M   'P 1'
#
loop_
_entity.id
_entity.type
_entity.pdbx_description
1 polymer ?
#
loop_
_entity_poly.entity_id
_entity_poly.type
_entity_poly.pdbx_seq_one_letter_code
_entity_poly.pdbx_strand_id
1 'polypeptide(L)'
;FLWKCLHDIYCVGFFWEHMPNLEDLGQCPTCKVPESLEYIMLECDAPGQHQIWQLTERFWRLRYPSWPKLNWGLLLGCGLARFTSSKGKIIIPAMDRFFMIIVSTSMYLIWNLCNTRVLEISTPASKIEIHNRWVSLMNSTLRQDQLLTN
;
A
#
# COMPACT_ATOMS: atom_id res chain seq x y z
N PHE A 1 -4.73 -9.41 3.31
CA PHE A 1 -4.81 -7.94 3.26
C PHE A 1 -5.83 -7.49 2.22
N LEU A 2 -5.58 -7.63 0.91
CA LEU A 2 -6.48 -7.14 -0.16
C LEU A 2 -7.95 -7.58 -0.01
N TRP A 3 -8.21 -8.84 0.36
CA TRP A 3 -9.57 -9.32 0.64
C TRP A 3 -10.27 -8.49 1.71
N LYS A 4 -9.56 -8.10 2.78
CA LYS A 4 -10.09 -7.26 3.85
C LYS A 4 -10.37 -5.83 3.37
N CYS A 5 -9.53 -5.28 2.50
CA CYS A 5 -9.78 -3.98 1.86
C CYS A 5 -11.03 -4.00 0.98
N LEU A 6 -11.21 -5.07 0.19
CA LEU A 6 -12.37 -5.23 -0.70
C LEU A 6 -13.70 -5.34 0.06
N HIS A 7 -13.69 -5.91 1.26
CA HIS A 7 -14.88 -6.08 2.09
C HIS A 7 -15.07 -4.96 3.11
N ASP A 8 -14.20 -3.95 3.09
CA ASP A 8 -14.23 -2.80 4.01
C ASP A 8 -14.31 -3.19 5.50
N ILE A 9 -13.56 -4.22 5.89
CA ILE A 9 -13.61 -4.76 7.27
C ILE A 9 -12.53 -4.19 8.18
N TYR A 10 -11.76 -3.21 7.72
CA TYR A 10 -10.75 -2.54 8.55
C TYR A 10 -11.42 -1.47 9.41
N CYS A 11 -11.04 -1.40 10.67
CA CYS A 11 -11.47 -0.36 11.60
C CYS A 11 -10.76 0.97 11.25
N VAL A 12 -11.34 1.75 10.33
CA VAL A 12 -10.86 3.08 9.94
C VAL A 12 -12.02 4.07 9.91
N GLY A 13 -11.74 5.36 10.14
CA GLY A 13 -12.71 6.44 9.95
C GLY A 13 -14.03 6.23 10.68
N PHE A 14 -15.10 6.15 9.88
CA PHE A 14 -16.50 5.95 10.29
C PHE A 14 -16.72 4.82 11.30
N PHE A 15 -15.87 3.79 11.30
CA PHE A 15 -15.93 2.73 12.29
C PHE A 15 -15.80 3.28 13.72
N TRP A 16 -14.90 4.23 13.93
CA TRP A 16 -14.59 4.82 15.24
C TRP A 16 -15.57 5.91 15.65
N GLU A 17 -16.21 6.59 14.70
CA GLU A 17 -17.17 7.69 14.97
C GLU A 17 -18.36 7.26 15.84
N HIS A 18 -18.71 5.97 15.81
CA HIS A 18 -19.82 5.40 16.58
C HIS A 18 -19.39 4.79 17.92
N MET A 19 -18.10 4.89 18.28
CA MET A 19 -17.54 4.33 19.52
C MET A 19 -17.25 5.43 20.56
N PRO A 20 -18.01 5.48 21.67
CA PRO A 20 -17.82 6.50 22.70
C PRO A 20 -16.40 6.52 23.27
N ASN A 21 -15.79 7.71 23.31
CA ASN A 21 -14.43 8.00 23.78
C ASN A 21 -13.29 7.51 22.87
N LEU A 22 -13.61 7.04 21.65
CA LEU A 22 -12.64 6.58 20.66
C LEU A 22 -12.82 7.28 19.30
N GLU A 23 -13.67 8.29 19.22
CA GLU A 23 -14.03 9.00 17.99
C GLU A 23 -12.81 9.65 17.32
N ASP A 24 -11.84 10.09 18.13
CA ASP A 24 -10.58 10.68 17.67
C ASP A 24 -9.73 9.69 16.84
N LEU A 25 -9.91 8.37 17.02
CA LEU A 25 -9.23 7.34 16.22
C LEU A 25 -9.76 7.29 14.78
N GLY A 26 -10.92 7.89 14.51
CA GLY A 26 -11.48 8.00 13.16
C GLY A 26 -10.82 9.07 12.30
N GLN A 27 -10.02 9.95 12.89
CA GLN A 27 -9.39 11.07 12.19
C GLN A 27 -7.89 10.86 12.02
N CYS A 28 -7.37 11.29 10.87
CA CYS A 28 -5.93 11.28 10.65
C CYS A 28 -5.28 12.28 11.62
N PRO A 29 -4.34 11.85 12.49
CA PRO A 29 -3.70 12.75 13.43
C PRO A 29 -2.94 13.91 12.77
N THR A 30 -2.48 13.71 11.53
CA THR A 30 -1.74 14.70 10.72
C THR A 30 -2.68 15.57 9.89
N CYS A 31 -3.61 14.96 9.15
CA CYS A 31 -4.42 15.67 8.15
C CYS A 31 -5.72 16.23 8.71
N LYS A 32 -6.15 15.78 9.90
CA LYS A 32 -7.39 16.22 10.58
C LYS A 32 -8.66 16.04 9.74
N VAL A 33 -8.68 14.98 8.92
CA VAL A 33 -9.85 14.55 8.15
C VAL A 33 -10.21 13.11 8.51
N PRO A 34 -11.47 12.68 8.31
CA PRO A 34 -11.85 11.28 8.46
C PRO A 34 -10.99 10.36 7.58
N GLU A 35 -10.45 9.30 8.17
CA GLU A 35 -9.64 8.34 7.42
C GLU A 35 -10.50 7.31 6.69
N SER A 36 -10.27 7.11 5.40
CA SER A 36 -10.69 5.91 4.67
C SER A 36 -9.48 5.14 4.19
N LEU A 37 -9.64 3.85 3.84
CA LEU A 37 -8.54 3.12 3.21
C LEU A 37 -8.08 3.78 1.91
N GLU A 38 -9.01 4.32 1.11
CA GLU A 38 -8.66 5.06 -0.11
C GLU A 38 -7.82 6.29 0.21
N TYR A 39 -8.24 7.08 1.20
CA TYR A 39 -7.51 8.27 1.65
C TYR A 39 -6.11 7.91 2.16
N ILE A 40 -6.01 6.91 3.05
CA ILE A 40 -4.73 6.42 3.58
C ILE A 40 -3.76 6.01 2.45
N MET A 41 -4.29 5.46 1.36
CA MET A 41 -3.48 4.92 0.27
C MET A 41 -3.12 5.95 -0.78
N LEU A 42 -3.98 6.94 -1.06
CA LEU A 42 -3.81 7.83 -2.21
C LEU A 42 -3.59 9.31 -1.85
N GLU A 43 -4.04 9.74 -0.67
CA GLU A 43 -4.21 11.17 -0.37
C GLU A 43 -3.53 11.60 0.95
N CYS A 44 -3.30 10.68 1.88
CA CYS A 44 -2.83 11.01 3.23
C CYS A 44 -1.41 11.60 3.26
N ASP A 45 -1.25 12.79 3.86
CA ASP A 45 0.04 13.49 4.04
C ASP A 45 0.86 12.98 5.24
N ALA A 46 0.37 11.96 5.93
CA ALA A 46 1.10 11.32 7.02
C ALA A 46 2.47 10.79 6.53
N PRO A 47 3.50 10.79 7.40
CA PRO A 47 4.78 10.19 7.07
C PRO A 47 4.62 8.71 6.66
N GLY A 48 5.11 8.37 5.47
CA GLY A 48 5.15 6.99 4.98
C GLY A 48 4.52 6.79 3.61
N GLN A 49 3.27 7.25 3.41
CA GLN A 49 2.50 6.99 2.19
C GLN A 49 3.27 7.41 0.93
N HIS A 50 3.62 8.69 0.85
CA HIS A 50 4.31 9.24 -0.31
C HIS A 50 5.68 8.58 -0.54
N GLN A 51 6.44 8.36 0.54
CA GLN A 51 7.76 7.76 0.46
C GLN A 51 7.70 6.31 -0.03
N ILE A 52 6.72 5.53 0.44
CA ILE A 52 6.53 4.15 0.01
C ILE A 52 6.18 4.10 -1.47
N TRP A 53 5.25 4.93 -1.96
CA TRP A 53 4.93 4.95 -3.38
C TRP A 53 6.10 5.38 -4.26
N GLN A 54 6.92 6.34 -3.81
CA GLN A 54 8.16 6.69 -4.50
C GLN A 54 9.13 5.51 -4.58
N LEU A 55 9.31 4.74 -3.50
CA LEU A 55 10.17 3.56 -3.49
C LEU A 55 9.64 2.48 -4.43
N THR A 56 8.33 2.23 -4.40
CA THR A 56 7.66 1.25 -5.26
C THR A 56 7.76 1.61 -6.73
N GLU A 57 7.52 2.86 -7.09
CA GLU A 57 7.69 3.35 -8.46
C GLU A 57 9.14 3.23 -8.93
N ARG A 58 10.11 3.63 -8.11
CA ARG A 58 11.54 3.49 -8.44
C ARG A 58 11.92 2.04 -8.68
N PHE A 59 11.43 1.14 -7.82
CA PHE A 59 11.71 -0.29 -7.94
C PHE A 59 11.10 -0.90 -9.20
N TRP A 60 9.86 -0.50 -9.54
CA TRP A 60 9.24 -0.85 -10.82
C TRP A 60 10.06 -0.40 -12.02
N ARG A 61 10.53 0.85 -11.99
CA ARG A 61 11.29 1.49 -13.07
C ARG A 61 12.67 0.89 -13.33
N LEU A 62 13.20 0.07 -12.41
CA LEU A 62 14.40 -0.71 -12.67
C LEU A 62 14.22 -1.71 -13.82
N ARG A 63 12.98 -2.18 -14.05
CA ARG A 63 12.68 -3.19 -15.07
C ARG A 63 11.71 -2.71 -16.13
N TYR A 64 10.76 -1.86 -15.77
CA TYR A 64 9.65 -1.48 -16.66
C TYR A 64 9.53 0.04 -16.80
N PRO A 65 9.42 0.57 -18.03
CA PRO A 65 9.56 2.02 -18.27
C PRO A 65 8.34 2.85 -17.83
N SER A 66 7.15 2.25 -17.75
CA SER A 66 5.89 2.98 -17.50
C SER A 66 5.27 2.58 -16.17
N TRP A 67 5.20 3.50 -15.22
CA TRP A 67 4.46 3.33 -13.98
C TRP A 67 3.02 3.81 -14.16
N PRO A 68 2.00 2.99 -13.88
CA PRO A 68 0.61 3.42 -14.03
C PRO A 68 0.24 4.46 -12.96
N LYS A 69 -0.67 5.38 -13.32
CA LYS A 69 -1.30 6.25 -12.32
C LYS A 69 -2.15 5.39 -11.39
N LEU A 70 -1.84 5.43 -10.10
CA LEU A 70 -2.60 4.72 -9.08
C LEU A 70 -3.97 5.37 -8.88
N ASN A 71 -4.97 4.52 -8.71
CA ASN A 71 -6.32 4.86 -8.28
C ASN A 71 -6.85 3.68 -7.45
N TRP A 72 -7.95 3.89 -6.73
CA TRP A 72 -8.43 2.90 -5.78
C TRP A 72 -8.80 1.56 -6.43
N GLY A 73 -9.46 1.61 -7.60
CA GLY A 73 -9.78 0.42 -8.38
C GLY A 73 -8.55 -0.38 -8.80
N LEU A 74 -7.48 0.28 -9.25
CA LEU A 74 -6.22 -0.37 -9.61
C LEU A 74 -5.52 -1.00 -8.40
N LEU A 75 -5.57 -0.35 -7.24
CA LEU A 75 -4.98 -0.88 -6.00
C LEU A 75 -5.72 -2.14 -5.53
N LEU A 76 -7.04 -2.08 -5.46
CA LEU A 76 -7.88 -3.23 -5.08
C LEU A 76 -7.75 -4.38 -6.09
N GLY A 77 -7.69 -4.04 -7.39
CA GLY A 77 -7.58 -4.98 -8.50
C GLY A 77 -6.16 -5.30 -8.93
N CYS A 78 -5.12 -5.00 -8.13
CA CYS A 78 -3.73 -5.10 -8.59
C CYS A 78 -3.31 -6.52 -9.04
N GLY A 79 -3.94 -7.58 -8.50
CA GLY A 79 -3.73 -8.96 -8.96
C GLY A 79 -4.37 -9.30 -10.32
N LEU A 80 -5.29 -8.46 -10.80
CA LEU A 80 -5.95 -8.58 -12.09
C LEU A 80 -5.35 -7.62 -13.14
N ALA A 81 -4.38 -6.79 -12.76
CA ALA A 81 -3.69 -5.90 -13.70
C ALA A 81 -3.06 -6.73 -14.83
N ARG A 82 -3.17 -6.20 -16.05
CA ARG A 82 -2.61 -6.80 -17.28
C ARG A 82 -1.78 -5.76 -18.01
N PHE A 83 -0.48 -6.04 -18.12
CA PHE A 83 0.45 -5.20 -18.85
C PHE A 83 0.84 -5.85 -20.17
N THR A 84 0.82 -5.05 -21.24
CA THR A 84 1.13 -5.49 -22.61
C THR A 84 2.42 -4.87 -23.11
N SER A 85 3.20 -5.61 -23.89
CA SER A 85 4.36 -5.08 -24.60
C SER A 85 3.95 -4.15 -25.77
N SER A 86 4.78 -3.16 -26.08
CA SER A 86 4.58 -2.19 -27.17
C SER A 86 4.67 -2.81 -28.57
N LYS A 87 5.23 -4.02 -28.71
CA LYS A 87 5.46 -4.68 -30.01
C LYS A 87 4.40 -5.70 -30.42
N GLY A 88 3.24 -5.69 -29.75
CA GLY A 88 2.16 -6.65 -29.97
C GLY A 88 1.62 -7.11 -28.63
N LYS A 89 0.31 -7.37 -28.57
CA LYS A 89 -0.53 -7.71 -27.40
C LYS A 89 -0.11 -8.97 -26.63
N ILE A 90 1.18 -9.16 -26.36
CA ILE A 90 1.72 -10.20 -25.52
C ILE A 90 1.60 -9.70 -24.08
N ILE A 91 0.73 -10.36 -23.34
CA ILE A 91 0.67 -10.26 -21.88
C ILE A 91 2.00 -10.78 -21.35
N ILE A 92 2.60 -10.07 -20.39
CA ILE A 92 3.83 -10.50 -19.73
C ILE A 92 3.46 -10.94 -18.31
N PRO A 93 3.22 -12.25 -18.05
CA PRO A 93 2.76 -12.71 -16.73
C PRO A 93 3.71 -12.33 -15.59
N ALA A 94 5.02 -12.28 -15.87
CA ALA A 94 6.02 -11.84 -14.90
C ALA A 94 5.86 -10.36 -14.51
N MET A 95 5.41 -9.50 -15.43
CA MET A 95 5.15 -8.08 -15.19
C MET A 95 3.90 -7.91 -14.34
N ASP A 96 2.83 -8.63 -14.66
CA ASP A 96 1.57 -8.63 -13.90
C ASP A 96 1.80 -9.11 -12.46
N ARG A 97 2.49 -10.24 -12.29
CA ARG A 97 2.83 -10.80 -10.97
C ARG A 97 3.71 -9.85 -10.17
N PHE A 98 4.73 -9.27 -10.80
CA PHE A 98 5.61 -8.31 -10.13
C PHE A 98 4.84 -7.08 -9.67
N PHE A 99 3.96 -6.52 -10.51
CA PHE A 99 3.10 -5.39 -10.13
C PHE A 99 2.23 -5.72 -8.93
N MET A 100 1.54 -6.86 -8.97
CA MET A 100 0.70 -7.35 -7.87
C MET A 100 1.50 -7.42 -6.57
N ILE A 101 2.69 -8.03 -6.59
CA ILE A 101 3.54 -8.19 -5.41
C ILE A 101 3.95 -6.83 -4.86
N ILE A 102 4.58 -5.97 -5.67
CA ILE A 102 5.11 -4.70 -5.15
C ILE A 102 3.99 -3.76 -4.67
N VAL A 103 2.85 -3.74 -5.34
CA VAL A 103 1.71 -2.88 -4.96
C VAL A 103 1.06 -3.40 -3.69
N SER A 104 0.69 -4.68 -3.64
CA SER A 104 -0.02 -5.24 -2.47
C SER A 104 0.83 -5.20 -1.20
N THR A 105 2.14 -5.46 -1.29
CA THR A 105 3.07 -5.32 -0.17
C THR A 105 3.20 -3.87 0.29
N SER A 106 3.25 -2.92 -0.64
CA SER A 106 3.32 -1.49 -0.33
C SER A 106 2.05 -1.00 0.36
N MET A 107 0.87 -1.39 -0.13
CA MET A 107 -0.41 -1.06 0.50
C MET A 107 -0.45 -1.58 1.94
N TYR A 108 -0.05 -2.84 2.16
CA TYR A 108 -0.02 -3.40 3.51
C TYR A 108 0.86 -2.56 4.45
N LEU A 109 2.06 -2.16 4.00
CA LEU A 109 2.96 -1.36 4.84
C LEU A 109 2.41 0.04 5.12
N ILE A 110 1.79 0.70 4.13
CA ILE A 110 1.14 2.01 4.32
C ILE A 110 0.04 1.90 5.38
N TRP A 111 -0.86 0.92 5.23
CA TRP A 111 -1.91 0.68 6.22
C TRP A 111 -1.32 0.39 7.60
N ASN A 112 -0.29 -0.46 7.69
CA ASN A 112 0.33 -0.82 8.96
C ASN A 112 0.96 0.40 9.66
N LEU A 113 1.66 1.27 8.94
CA LEU A 113 2.20 2.51 9.48
C LEU A 113 1.09 3.44 9.99
N CYS A 114 -0.02 3.53 9.26
CA CYS A 114 -1.17 4.33 9.68
C CYS A 114 -1.80 3.75 10.97
N ASN A 115 -2.06 2.45 10.98
CA ASN A 115 -2.68 1.74 12.08
C ASN A 115 -1.83 1.81 13.37
N THR A 116 -0.52 1.61 13.27
CA THR A 116 0.42 1.75 14.41
C THR A 116 0.41 3.17 14.97
N ARG A 117 0.33 4.20 14.11
CA ARG A 117 0.27 5.59 14.57
C ARG A 117 -1.04 5.89 15.31
N VAL A 118 -2.17 5.41 14.80
CA VAL A 118 -3.50 5.65 15.38
C VAL A 118 -3.67 4.87 16.69
N LEU A 119 -3.36 3.58 16.72
CA LEU A 119 -3.64 2.72 17.88
C LEU A 119 -2.57 2.79 18.98
N GLU A 120 -1.29 2.94 18.64
CA GLU A 120 -0.21 2.96 19.64
C GLU A 120 0.14 4.39 20.08
N ILE A 121 -0.50 5.41 19.50
CA ILE A 121 -0.18 6.84 19.73
C ILE A 121 1.34 7.06 19.63
N SER A 122 1.94 6.41 18.64
CA SER A 122 3.39 6.35 18.48
C SER A 122 3.92 7.58 17.73
N THR A 123 5.17 7.93 17.99
CA THR A 123 5.85 8.94 17.18
C THR A 123 5.96 8.45 15.74
N PRO A 124 5.78 9.33 14.74
CA PRO A 124 5.89 8.93 13.35
C PRO A 124 7.27 8.34 13.04
N ALA A 125 7.30 7.20 12.34
CA ALA A 125 8.53 6.56 11.91
C ALA A 125 9.40 7.53 11.10
N SER A 126 10.72 7.44 11.29
CA SER A 126 11.65 8.26 10.51
C SER A 126 11.70 7.84 9.04
N LYS A 127 12.16 8.73 8.14
CA LYS A 127 12.34 8.38 6.72
C LYS A 127 13.25 7.16 6.52
N ILE A 128 14.32 7.05 7.32
CA ILE A 128 15.26 5.93 7.26
C ILE A 128 14.57 4.64 7.70
N GLU A 129 13.80 4.71 8.78
CA GLU A 129 13.05 3.57 9.29
C GLU A 129 12.00 3.08 8.29
N ILE A 130 11.22 3.98 7.70
CA ILE A 130 10.22 3.67 6.66
C ILE A 130 10.90 2.96 5.48
N HIS A 131 12.05 3.48 5.03
CA HIS A 131 12.82 2.85 3.97
C HIS A 131 13.28 1.43 4.35
N ASN A 132 13.87 1.26 5.53
CA ASN A 132 14.36 -0.04 5.99
C ASN A 132 13.23 -1.07 6.16
N ARG A 133 12.08 -0.64 6.71
CA ARG A 133 10.87 -1.47 6.80
C ARG A 133 10.39 -1.90 5.41
N TRP A 134 10.35 -0.97 4.45
CA TRP A 134 9.96 -1.26 3.07
C TRP A 134 10.91 -2.26 2.41
N VAL A 135 12.23 -2.04 2.48
CA VAL A 135 13.25 -2.94 1.92
C VAL A 135 13.16 -4.33 2.54
N SER A 136 13.06 -4.40 3.87
CA SER A 136 12.94 -5.67 4.59
C SER A 136 11.70 -6.46 4.15
N LEU A 137 10.55 -5.80 4.08
CA LEU A 137 9.29 -6.42 3.68
C LEU A 137 9.27 -6.82 2.21
N MET A 138 9.86 -6.02 1.31
CA MET A 138 9.98 -6.38 -0.10
C MET A 138 10.84 -7.64 -0.28
N ASN A 139 12.02 -7.66 0.35
CA ASN A 139 12.94 -8.78 0.26
C ASN A 139 12.33 -10.08 0.81
N SER A 140 11.63 -10.03 1.94
CA SER A 140 10.97 -11.21 2.51
C SER A 140 9.83 -11.70 1.62
N THR A 141 9.00 -10.79 1.09
CA THR A 141 7.89 -11.14 0.19
C THR A 141 8.39 -11.79 -1.10
N LEU A 142 9.40 -11.18 -1.76
CA LEU A 142 9.96 -11.71 -3.00
C LEU A 142 10.64 -13.06 -2.79
N ARG A 143 11.34 -13.24 -1.66
CA ARG A 143 11.95 -14.53 -1.32
C ARG A 143 10.89 -15.60 -1.13
N GLN A 144 9.79 -15.29 -0.45
CA GLN A 144 8.68 -16.21 -0.27
C GLN A 144 8.01 -16.56 -1.61
N ASP A 145 7.81 -15.57 -2.48
CA ASP A 145 7.25 -15.76 -3.82
C ASP A 145 8.11 -16.73 -4.65
N GLN A 146 9.43 -16.58 -4.60
CA GLN A 146 10.39 -17.48 -5.25
C GLN A 146 10.31 -18.90 -4.71
N LEU A 147 10.27 -19.07 -3.38
CA LEU A 147 10.21 -20.40 -2.74
C LEU A 147 8.93 -21.17 -3.09
N LEU A 148 7.80 -20.46 -3.23
CA LEU A 148 6.50 -21.07 -3.52
C LEU A 148 6.24 -21.31 -5.02
N THR A 149 7.19 -20.96 -5.90
CA THR A 149 7.08 -21.13 -7.35
C THR A 149 7.97 -22.27 -7.88
N ASN A 150 8.61 -23.04 -6.99
CA ASN A 150 9.36 -24.26 -7.31
C ASN A 150 8.47 -25.51 -7.22
#